data_AF-A0A7T4YJ20-F1
#
_entry.id   AF-A0A7T4YJ20-F1
#
_cell.length_a   1.000
_cell.length_b   1.000
_cell.length_c   1.000
_cell.angle_alpha   90.00
_cell.angle_beta   90.00
_cell.angle_gamma   90.00
#
_symmetry.space_group_name_H-M   'P 1'
#
loop_
_entity.id
_entity.type
_entity.pdbx_description
1 polymer ?
#
loop_
_entity_poly.entity_id
_entity_poly.type
_entity_poly.pdbx_seq_one_letter_code
_entity_poly.pdbx_strand_id
1 'polypeptide(L)'
;MKKVLPFIAPLIFIASTLAAQSAITVESIKTINVSAFTAEIVQYCKSENLLAVTNPHWKTLDLYQLDDPANPKLIEFDYDDELPGNQGPFTVYEPTSVAIHPQLPVAFVAVLSRQIGEPGRVIAFDLRASSRGKWLLNQTVGQHPDSIAISPDGKYAIIACEAEGHPETEASIQLIDLTSFDLNRTAADPDLPLLTLADLDKHLGRPLGIIEPEFVAIDPQSRFAAVTCQENDAVVLVNLQGKPQIAIASALSINSGPDGLDIIDNVLHPNNPNRIGCLIAIAEEGNFDKLGNLGGQSCQLIWVDPNNLNHDPVFLKRIDIRPDISAKKPTKRREPEAVKLARLGSRMIAVVAAERGDCLVVYDITNPLAPVFIAKAEVGDRPEGLTLHRINDHSLIAITGDEGKYGPGTISFVRISANP
;
A
#
# COMPACT_ATOMS: atom_id res chain seq x y z
N MET A 1 6.47 80.07 -23.15
CA MET A 1 6.66 79.10 -22.05
C MET A 1 5.40 78.27 -21.92
N LYS A 2 5.41 77.03 -22.40
CA LYS A 2 4.25 76.11 -22.41
C LYS A 2 4.11 75.46 -21.02
N LYS A 3 2.92 75.55 -20.41
CA LYS A 3 2.57 74.85 -19.16
C LYS A 3 2.45 73.35 -19.46
N VAL A 4 3.21 72.53 -18.72
CA VAL A 4 3.12 71.07 -18.74
C VAL A 4 2.06 70.65 -17.74
N LEU A 5 1.00 69.97 -18.19
CA LEU A 5 0.07 69.25 -17.32
C LEU A 5 0.69 67.89 -16.92
N PRO A 6 0.59 67.44 -15.67
CA PRO A 6 1.08 66.11 -15.30
C PRO A 6 0.10 65.04 -15.79
N PHE A 7 0.62 64.08 -16.54
CA PHE A 7 -0.08 62.84 -16.87
C PHE A 7 -0.16 61.97 -15.61
N ILE A 8 -1.37 61.75 -15.10
CA ILE A 8 -1.62 60.73 -14.07
C ILE A 8 -2.00 59.45 -14.81
N ALA A 9 -1.10 58.48 -14.84
CA ALA A 9 -1.42 57.13 -15.33
C ALA A 9 -2.36 56.44 -14.32
N PRO A 10 -3.45 55.79 -14.74
CA PRO A 10 -4.28 55.02 -13.83
C PRO A 10 -3.51 53.77 -13.42
N LEU A 11 -3.26 53.62 -12.12
CA LEU A 11 -2.75 52.39 -11.53
C LEU A 11 -3.89 51.37 -11.54
N ILE A 12 -3.89 50.47 -12.53
CA ILE A 12 -4.82 49.34 -12.57
C ILE A 12 -4.33 48.32 -11.53
N PHE A 13 -4.95 48.31 -10.36
CA PHE A 13 -4.84 47.19 -9.43
C PHE A 13 -5.58 45.99 -10.04
N ILE A 14 -4.83 45.07 -10.65
CA ILE A 14 -5.33 43.71 -10.86
C ILE A 14 -5.34 43.07 -9.48
N ALA A 15 -6.47 43.13 -8.80
CA ALA A 15 -6.72 42.27 -7.65
C ALA A 15 -6.77 40.83 -8.17
N SER A 16 -5.63 40.13 -8.12
CA SER A 16 -5.65 38.67 -8.20
C SER A 16 -6.40 38.20 -6.97
N THR A 17 -7.68 37.88 -7.13
CA THR A 17 -8.37 37.03 -6.16
C THR A 17 -7.60 35.72 -6.13
N LEU A 18 -6.73 35.52 -5.14
CA LEU A 18 -6.36 34.18 -4.73
C LEU A 18 -7.68 33.51 -4.36
N ALA A 19 -8.25 32.73 -5.27
CA ALA A 19 -9.22 31.74 -4.89
C ALA A 19 -8.53 30.93 -3.78
N ALA A 20 -9.08 30.97 -2.57
CA ALA A 20 -8.60 30.14 -1.49
C ALA A 20 -8.60 28.71 -2.01
N GLN A 21 -7.41 28.16 -2.20
CA GLN A 21 -7.24 26.77 -2.56
C GLN A 21 -7.98 25.97 -1.50
N SER A 22 -9.01 25.21 -1.92
CA SER A 22 -9.81 24.38 -1.02
C SER A 22 -8.88 23.62 -0.08
N ALA A 23 -8.89 23.99 1.20
CA ALA A 23 -7.98 23.42 2.17
C ALA A 23 -8.32 21.94 2.35
N ILE A 24 -7.30 21.09 2.27
CA ILE A 24 -7.40 19.71 2.71
C ILE A 24 -7.18 19.71 4.23
N THR A 25 -8.12 19.15 4.97
CA THR A 25 -8.05 18.97 6.41
C THR A 25 -7.72 17.52 6.75
N VAL A 26 -6.98 17.34 7.84
CA VAL A 26 -6.58 16.03 8.36
C VAL A 26 -6.92 16.01 9.85
N GLU A 27 -7.73 15.04 10.28
CA GLU A 27 -8.26 14.95 11.63
C GLU A 27 -8.14 13.51 12.14
N SER A 28 -7.37 13.29 13.21
CA SER A 28 -7.36 11.99 13.90
C SER A 28 -8.74 11.75 14.53
N ILE A 29 -9.40 10.65 14.17
CA ILE A 29 -10.71 10.26 14.70
C ILE A 29 -10.51 9.50 16.01
N LYS A 30 -9.73 8.41 15.95
CA LYS A 30 -9.50 7.50 17.07
C LYS A 30 -8.31 6.60 16.81
N THR A 31 -7.66 6.19 17.89
CA THR A 31 -6.76 5.03 17.93
C THR A 31 -7.35 4.03 18.91
N ILE A 32 -7.43 2.77 18.52
CA ILE A 32 -7.84 1.66 19.39
C ILE A 32 -6.65 0.74 19.63
N ASN A 33 -6.58 0.16 20.81
CA ASN A 33 -5.68 -0.95 21.08
C ASN A 33 -6.33 -2.23 20.55
N VAL A 34 -5.54 -3.10 19.93
CA VAL A 34 -5.97 -4.45 19.61
C VAL A 34 -5.61 -5.40 20.75
N SER A 35 -6.47 -6.40 20.99
CA SER A 35 -6.36 -7.32 22.14
C SER A 35 -5.15 -8.25 22.10
N ALA A 36 -4.39 -8.23 21.01
CA ALA A 36 -3.47 -9.28 20.61
C ALA A 36 -2.03 -8.82 20.37
N PHE A 37 -1.69 -7.59 20.77
CA PHE A 37 -0.38 -6.99 20.59
C PHE A 37 0.04 -6.65 19.15
N THR A 38 -0.57 -7.19 18.10
CA THR A 38 -0.16 -6.92 16.70
C THR A 38 -1.35 -6.66 15.78
N ALA A 39 -1.31 -5.61 14.96
CA ALA A 39 -2.25 -5.33 13.88
C ALA A 39 -1.47 -4.83 12.66
N GLU A 40 -0.91 -5.72 11.85
CA GLU A 40 0.15 -5.34 10.91
C GLU A 40 -0.41 -4.77 9.59
N ILE A 41 -0.99 -5.62 8.74
CA ILE A 41 -1.61 -5.20 7.47
C ILE A 41 -3.13 -5.11 7.63
N VAL A 42 -3.68 -3.98 7.20
CA VAL A 42 -5.10 -3.68 7.27
C VAL A 42 -5.71 -3.52 5.87
N GLN A 43 -6.90 -4.10 5.65
CA GLN A 43 -7.69 -3.87 4.44
C GLN A 43 -9.18 -3.71 4.71
N TYR A 44 -9.78 -2.74 4.03
CA TYR A 44 -11.21 -2.47 4.15
C TYR A 44 -12.02 -3.23 3.10
N CYS A 45 -12.93 -4.09 3.56
CA CYS A 45 -13.94 -4.77 2.76
C CYS A 45 -15.24 -3.95 2.73
N LYS A 46 -15.44 -3.22 1.64
CA LYS A 46 -16.60 -2.34 1.44
C LYS A 46 -17.94 -3.10 1.42
N SER A 47 -18.00 -4.29 0.84
CA SER A 47 -19.26 -5.03 0.67
C SER A 47 -19.87 -5.49 1.99
N GLU A 48 -19.03 -5.83 2.97
CA GLU A 48 -19.44 -6.30 4.30
C GLU A 48 -19.25 -5.23 5.39
N ASN A 49 -18.69 -4.07 5.01
CA ASN A 49 -18.26 -3.01 5.92
C ASN A 49 -17.34 -3.50 7.04
N LEU A 50 -16.34 -4.30 6.66
CA LEU A 50 -15.38 -4.91 7.57
C LEU A 50 -13.99 -4.35 7.35
N LEU A 51 -13.22 -4.21 8.43
CA LEU A 51 -11.77 -4.08 8.37
C LEU A 51 -11.17 -5.45 8.67
N ALA A 52 -10.40 -6.00 7.74
CA ALA A 52 -9.59 -7.19 7.93
C ALA A 52 -8.18 -6.78 8.35
N VAL A 53 -7.62 -7.47 9.34
CA VAL A 53 -6.37 -7.10 10.01
C VAL A 53 -5.53 -8.36 10.20
N THR A 54 -4.31 -8.41 9.65
CA THR A 54 -3.39 -9.51 9.93
C THR A 54 -2.87 -9.40 11.35
N ASN A 55 -2.78 -10.55 12.01
CA ASN A 55 -2.32 -10.69 13.38
C ASN A 55 -1.25 -11.79 13.43
N PRO A 56 0.03 -11.44 13.23
CA PRO A 56 1.14 -12.39 13.24
C PRO A 56 1.28 -13.11 14.58
N HIS A 57 0.99 -12.43 15.70
CA HIS A 57 1.12 -13.02 17.03
C HIS A 57 0.22 -14.24 17.24
N TRP A 58 -1.07 -14.11 16.92
CA TRP A 58 -2.03 -15.22 17.06
C TRP A 58 -2.15 -16.08 15.81
N LYS A 59 -1.61 -15.63 14.67
CA LYS A 59 -1.74 -16.29 13.36
C LYS A 59 -3.18 -16.30 12.88
N THR A 60 -3.75 -15.10 12.82
CA THR A 60 -5.20 -14.89 12.58
C THR A 60 -5.42 -13.74 11.61
N LEU A 61 -6.59 -13.75 10.98
CA LEU A 61 -7.13 -12.58 10.29
C LEU A 61 -8.27 -11.98 11.13
N ASP A 62 -7.96 -11.01 11.97
CA ASP A 62 -8.97 -10.35 12.80
C ASP A 62 -9.91 -9.49 11.96
N LEU A 63 -11.20 -9.51 12.29
CA LEU A 63 -12.23 -8.78 11.56
C LEU A 63 -12.94 -7.80 12.47
N TYR A 64 -12.98 -6.53 12.08
CA TYR A 64 -13.70 -5.48 12.78
C TYR A 64 -14.88 -4.99 11.94
N GLN A 65 -16.08 -4.95 12.52
CA GLN A 65 -17.20 -4.23 11.94
C GLN A 65 -16.92 -2.71 11.98
N LEU A 66 -17.07 -2.04 10.83
CA LEU A 66 -16.68 -0.64 10.66
C LEU A 66 -17.87 0.28 10.30
N ASP A 67 -19.02 0.07 10.95
CA ASP A 67 -20.21 0.93 10.78
C ASP A 67 -19.96 2.36 11.25
N ASP A 68 -19.14 2.51 12.29
CA ASP A 68 -18.65 3.78 12.79
C ASP A 68 -17.12 3.70 12.98
N PRO A 69 -16.33 4.44 12.18
CA PRO A 69 -14.89 4.52 12.32
C PRO A 69 -14.41 5.05 13.69
N ALA A 70 -15.26 5.75 14.43
CA ALA A 70 -14.96 6.14 15.82
C ALA A 70 -15.24 5.00 16.82
N ASN A 71 -15.90 3.93 16.42
CA ASN A 71 -16.26 2.80 17.28
C ASN A 71 -16.21 1.46 16.51
N PRO A 72 -15.04 1.07 15.95
CA PRO A 72 -14.88 -0.25 15.34
C PRO A 72 -15.13 -1.35 16.38
N LYS A 73 -15.76 -2.45 15.97
CA LYS A 73 -16.09 -3.57 16.85
C LYS A 73 -15.43 -4.85 16.36
N LEU A 74 -14.55 -5.44 17.18
CA LEU A 74 -14.01 -6.77 16.91
C LEU A 74 -15.16 -7.77 16.80
N ILE A 75 -15.15 -8.57 15.75
CA ILE A 75 -16.04 -9.71 15.60
C ILE A 75 -15.39 -10.88 16.33
N GLU A 76 -16.10 -11.40 17.32
CA GLU A 76 -15.63 -12.50 18.13
C GLU A 76 -15.67 -13.82 17.35
N PHE A 77 -14.56 -14.54 17.39
CA PHE A 77 -14.43 -15.90 16.87
C PHE A 77 -13.83 -16.75 17.98
N ASP A 78 -14.63 -17.69 18.47
CA ASP A 78 -14.20 -18.67 19.45
C ASP A 78 -14.28 -20.04 18.79
N TYR A 79 -13.11 -20.58 18.41
CA TYR A 79 -12.99 -21.88 17.75
C TYR A 79 -12.58 -23.00 18.73
N ASP A 80 -12.20 -22.65 19.96
CA ASP A 80 -11.72 -23.58 20.98
C ASP A 80 -12.42 -23.31 22.32
N ASP A 81 -13.44 -24.14 22.59
CA ASP A 81 -14.22 -24.11 23.83
C ASP A 81 -13.35 -24.30 25.10
N GLU A 82 -12.13 -24.85 24.98
CA GLU A 82 -11.21 -25.07 26.09
C GLU A 82 -10.25 -23.89 26.32
N LEU A 83 -10.03 -23.04 25.31
CA LEU A 83 -9.24 -21.81 25.38
C LEU A 83 -10.11 -20.58 25.09
N PRO A 84 -11.03 -20.22 26.00
CA PRO A 84 -11.98 -19.15 25.77
C PRO A 84 -11.28 -17.82 25.42
N GLY A 85 -11.64 -17.24 24.28
CA GLY A 85 -11.08 -15.98 23.79
C GLY A 85 -11.29 -15.76 22.29
N ASN A 86 -11.03 -14.53 21.83
CA ASN A 86 -11.12 -14.18 20.42
C ASN A 86 -9.87 -14.65 19.67
N GLN A 87 -10.02 -15.75 18.95
CA GLN A 87 -8.95 -16.40 18.19
C GLN A 87 -8.96 -16.03 16.71
N GLY A 88 -9.98 -15.33 16.21
CA GLY A 88 -10.08 -14.93 14.80
C GLY A 88 -10.08 -16.10 13.79
N PRO A 89 -10.38 -15.85 12.51
CA PRO A 89 -10.11 -16.79 11.43
C PRO A 89 -8.63 -17.21 11.40
N PHE A 90 -8.34 -18.47 11.71
CA PHE A 90 -6.98 -18.97 11.85
C PHE A 90 -6.27 -19.17 10.50
N THR A 91 -5.01 -18.78 10.40
CA THR A 91 -4.17 -18.88 9.19
C THR A 91 -3.13 -20.00 9.28
N VAL A 92 -3.05 -20.72 10.41
CA VAL A 92 -2.06 -21.79 10.71
C VAL A 92 -0.65 -21.25 11.00
N TYR A 93 -0.13 -20.41 10.11
CA TYR A 93 1.15 -19.72 10.27
C TYR A 93 0.95 -18.22 10.13
N GLU A 94 2.04 -17.48 10.27
CA GLU A 94 2.06 -16.03 10.29
C GLU A 94 1.49 -15.42 8.99
N PRO A 95 0.41 -14.63 9.07
CA PRO A 95 -0.09 -13.87 7.94
C PRO A 95 0.68 -12.55 7.78
N THR A 96 1.35 -12.39 6.65
CA THR A 96 2.13 -11.19 6.30
C THR A 96 1.28 -10.13 5.62
N SER A 97 0.31 -10.53 4.80
CA SER A 97 -0.48 -9.57 4.03
C SER A 97 -1.89 -10.08 3.72
N VAL A 98 -2.80 -9.14 3.46
CA VAL A 98 -4.19 -9.43 3.08
C VAL A 98 -4.63 -8.52 1.95
N ALA A 99 -5.39 -9.09 1.00
CA ALA A 99 -6.09 -8.38 -0.06
C ALA A 99 -7.58 -8.75 -0.07
N ILE A 100 -8.45 -7.78 -0.31
CA ILE A 100 -9.90 -8.02 -0.46
C ILE A 100 -10.26 -8.11 -1.94
N HIS A 101 -11.03 -9.13 -2.30
CA HIS A 101 -11.51 -9.27 -3.68
C HIS A 101 -12.45 -8.10 -4.04
N PRO A 102 -12.26 -7.41 -5.18
CA PRO A 102 -12.97 -6.16 -5.46
C PRO A 102 -14.48 -6.33 -5.69
N GLN A 103 -14.92 -7.52 -6.11
CA GLN A 103 -16.34 -7.83 -6.35
C GLN A 103 -16.95 -8.87 -5.41
N LEU A 104 -16.15 -9.55 -4.58
CA LEU A 104 -16.61 -10.67 -3.75
C LEU A 104 -16.25 -10.38 -2.29
N PRO A 105 -17.09 -10.76 -1.33
CA PRO A 105 -16.82 -10.62 0.10
C PRO A 105 -15.81 -11.69 0.55
N VAL A 106 -14.56 -11.60 0.06
CA VAL A 106 -13.50 -12.59 0.29
C VAL A 106 -12.18 -11.87 0.58
N ALA A 107 -11.50 -12.29 1.64
CA ALA A 107 -10.13 -11.90 1.93
C ALA A 107 -9.16 -12.99 1.46
N PHE A 108 -8.10 -12.62 0.76
CA PHE A 108 -6.98 -13.49 0.41
C PHE A 108 -5.78 -13.08 1.24
N VAL A 109 -5.22 -14.02 1.98
CA VAL A 109 -4.17 -13.77 2.98
C VAL A 109 -2.92 -14.52 2.55
N ALA A 110 -1.81 -13.80 2.40
CA ALA A 110 -0.48 -14.37 2.25
C ALA A 110 0.00 -14.86 3.62
N VAL A 111 0.52 -16.08 3.66
CA VAL A 111 0.86 -16.78 4.91
C VAL A 111 2.21 -17.47 4.76
N LEU A 112 3.07 -17.28 5.75
CA LEU A 112 4.38 -17.93 5.81
C LEU A 112 4.28 -19.45 5.96
N SER A 113 5.40 -20.10 5.73
CA SER A 113 5.59 -21.51 6.04
C SER A 113 6.10 -21.68 7.48
N ARG A 114 6.28 -22.93 7.92
CA ARG A 114 6.78 -23.21 9.27
C ARG A 114 8.28 -22.98 9.38
N GLN A 115 9.01 -23.27 8.31
CA GLN A 115 10.46 -23.27 8.27
C GLN A 115 10.97 -22.46 7.09
N ILE A 116 12.13 -21.87 7.31
CA ILE A 116 12.87 -21.14 6.30
C ILE A 116 13.02 -22.00 5.03
N GLY A 117 12.72 -21.41 3.87
CA GLY A 117 12.79 -22.06 2.56
C GLY A 117 11.67 -23.06 2.23
N GLU A 118 10.71 -23.32 3.12
CA GLU A 118 9.47 -24.01 2.74
C GLU A 118 8.52 -23.04 2.01
N PRO A 119 7.74 -23.52 1.02
CA PRO A 119 6.77 -22.68 0.34
C PRO A 119 5.65 -22.22 1.28
N GLY A 120 5.31 -20.94 1.20
CA GLY A 120 4.17 -20.35 1.90
C GLY A 120 2.85 -20.63 1.18
N ARG A 121 1.80 -19.92 1.59
CA ARG A 121 0.42 -20.21 1.16
C ARG A 121 -0.39 -18.93 0.95
N VAL A 122 -1.41 -19.04 0.11
CA VAL A 122 -2.52 -18.09 0.07
C VAL A 122 -3.79 -18.78 0.56
N ILE A 123 -4.38 -18.22 1.62
CA ILE A 123 -5.64 -18.67 2.21
C ILE A 123 -6.73 -17.67 1.85
N ALA A 124 -7.86 -18.13 1.30
CA ALA A 124 -9.02 -17.27 1.07
C ALA A 124 -10.09 -17.50 2.14
N PHE A 125 -10.56 -16.44 2.79
CA PHE A 125 -11.64 -16.48 3.78
C PHE A 125 -12.92 -15.87 3.21
N ASP A 126 -14.03 -16.57 3.40
CA ASP A 126 -15.36 -15.98 3.22
C ASP A 126 -15.61 -14.92 4.30
N LEU A 127 -16.11 -13.74 3.92
CA LEU A 127 -16.41 -12.63 4.81
C LEU A 127 -17.90 -12.44 5.06
N ARG A 128 -18.76 -13.13 4.30
CA ARG A 128 -20.22 -13.05 4.46
C ARG A 128 -20.61 -13.47 5.87
N ALA A 129 -21.53 -12.74 6.48
CA ALA A 129 -21.99 -13.04 7.85
C ALA A 129 -22.42 -14.51 8.07
N SER A 130 -22.96 -15.18 7.05
CA SER A 130 -23.43 -16.58 7.13
C SER A 130 -22.33 -17.65 7.17
N SER A 131 -21.11 -17.31 6.75
CA SER A 131 -20.02 -18.29 6.49
C SER A 131 -18.65 -17.72 6.85
N ARG A 132 -18.63 -16.65 7.63
CA ARG A 132 -17.45 -15.85 7.94
C ARG A 132 -16.33 -16.72 8.52
N GLY A 133 -15.11 -16.53 8.05
CA GLY A 133 -13.94 -17.27 8.51
C GLY A 133 -13.79 -18.68 7.90
N LYS A 134 -14.74 -19.13 7.07
CA LYS A 134 -14.58 -20.38 6.31
C LYS A 134 -13.51 -20.22 5.23
N TRP A 135 -12.61 -21.19 5.14
CA TRP A 135 -11.63 -21.25 4.06
C TRP A 135 -12.29 -21.66 2.72
N LEU A 136 -12.07 -20.84 1.70
CA LEU A 136 -12.49 -21.04 0.30
C LEU A 136 -11.31 -21.43 -0.61
N LEU A 137 -10.08 -21.18 -0.18
CA LEU A 137 -8.84 -21.55 -0.87
C LEU A 137 -7.75 -21.79 0.16
N ASN A 138 -6.83 -22.70 -0.15
CA ASN A 138 -5.72 -23.05 0.69
C ASN A 138 -4.52 -23.50 -0.16
N GLN A 139 -4.03 -22.59 -0.99
CA GLN A 139 -3.15 -22.88 -2.11
C GLN A 139 -1.69 -22.59 -1.76
N THR A 140 -0.80 -23.50 -2.12
CA THR A 140 0.65 -23.30 -1.97
C THR A 140 1.17 -22.28 -2.98
N VAL A 141 2.05 -21.38 -2.53
CA VAL A 141 2.73 -20.37 -3.37
C VAL A 141 4.25 -20.42 -3.11
N GLY A 142 4.98 -19.40 -3.53
CA GLY A 142 6.43 -19.29 -3.35
C GLY A 142 6.88 -19.22 -1.89
N GLN A 143 8.19 -19.13 -1.69
CA GLN A 143 8.80 -19.03 -0.36
C GLN A 143 8.61 -17.62 0.19
N HIS A 144 8.25 -17.53 1.48
CA HIS A 144 8.05 -16.27 2.19
C HIS A 144 7.16 -15.27 1.39
N PRO A 145 5.87 -15.58 1.16
CA PRO A 145 4.97 -14.65 0.50
C PRO A 145 4.76 -13.45 1.42
N ASP A 146 5.25 -12.29 1.01
CA ASP A 146 5.26 -11.09 1.85
C ASP A 146 4.04 -10.22 1.56
N SER A 147 3.82 -9.84 0.29
CA SER A 147 2.67 -9.02 -0.10
C SER A 147 1.76 -9.69 -1.12
N ILE A 148 0.46 -9.39 -1.03
CA ILE A 148 -0.58 -9.81 -1.97
C ILE A 148 -1.46 -8.63 -2.39
N ALA A 149 -1.79 -8.56 -3.69
CA ALA A 149 -2.81 -7.66 -4.21
C ALA A 149 -3.72 -8.37 -5.23
N ILE A 150 -5.00 -7.98 -5.29
CA ILE A 150 -5.95 -8.51 -6.27
C ILE A 150 -6.26 -7.45 -7.33
N SER A 151 -6.26 -7.84 -8.60
CA SER A 151 -6.51 -6.93 -9.70
C SER A 151 -7.93 -6.34 -9.58
N PRO A 152 -8.15 -5.04 -9.89
CA PRO A 152 -9.45 -4.40 -9.77
C PRO A 152 -10.60 -5.09 -10.51
N ASP A 153 -10.31 -5.85 -11.57
CA ASP A 153 -11.28 -6.69 -12.30
C ASP A 153 -11.50 -8.09 -11.70
N GLY A 154 -10.85 -8.40 -10.57
CA GLY A 154 -11.01 -9.63 -9.79
C GLY A 154 -10.33 -10.87 -10.39
N LYS A 155 -9.56 -10.72 -11.47
CA LYS A 155 -9.05 -11.88 -12.23
C LYS A 155 -7.74 -12.44 -11.71
N TYR A 156 -6.91 -11.62 -11.08
CA TYR A 156 -5.56 -12.04 -10.69
C TYR A 156 -5.27 -11.65 -9.25
N ALA A 157 -4.72 -12.58 -8.47
CA ALA A 157 -3.96 -12.24 -7.28
C ALA A 157 -2.48 -12.29 -7.64
N ILE A 158 -1.73 -11.22 -7.34
CA ILE A 158 -0.28 -11.16 -7.50
C ILE A 158 0.35 -11.19 -6.12
N ILE A 159 1.35 -12.06 -5.96
CA ILE A 159 2.03 -12.34 -4.71
C ILE A 159 3.52 -12.07 -4.92
N ALA A 160 4.07 -11.22 -4.08
CA ALA A 160 5.51 -11.04 -3.93
C ALA A 160 6.00 -12.10 -2.93
N CYS A 161 6.91 -12.96 -3.39
CA CYS A 161 7.53 -13.99 -2.57
C CYS A 161 8.99 -13.60 -2.41
N GLU A 162 9.32 -12.95 -1.29
CA GLU A 162 10.63 -12.38 -1.03
C GLU A 162 11.72 -13.45 -1.02
N ALA A 163 11.39 -14.66 -0.55
CA ALA A 163 12.38 -15.55 0.04
C ALA A 163 13.19 -14.86 1.15
N GLU A 164 13.94 -15.61 1.95
CA GLU A 164 14.56 -15.06 3.17
C GLU A 164 15.99 -14.55 2.93
N GLY A 165 16.26 -13.99 1.75
CA GLY A 165 17.59 -13.52 1.37
C GLY A 165 18.68 -14.61 1.42
N HIS A 166 18.31 -15.88 1.31
CA HIS A 166 19.21 -17.02 1.48
C HIS A 166 19.58 -17.67 0.13
N PRO A 167 20.84 -18.09 -0.10
CA PRO A 167 21.27 -18.70 -1.36
C PRO A 167 20.54 -19.99 -1.76
N GLU A 168 19.90 -20.66 -0.79
CA GLU A 168 19.12 -21.89 -1.02
C GLU A 168 17.62 -21.63 -1.18
N THR A 169 17.20 -20.36 -1.11
CA THR A 169 15.83 -19.92 -1.34
C THR A 169 15.74 -19.16 -2.66
N GLU A 170 14.62 -19.28 -3.35
CA GLU A 170 14.39 -18.63 -4.64
C GLU A 170 13.18 -17.70 -4.54
N ALA A 171 13.46 -16.41 -4.61
CA ALA A 171 12.43 -15.39 -4.70
C ALA A 171 11.61 -15.53 -5.98
N SER A 172 10.36 -15.10 -5.92
CA SER A 172 9.49 -15.12 -7.10
C SER A 172 8.40 -14.05 -7.04
N ILE A 173 7.85 -13.72 -8.20
CA ILE A 173 6.56 -13.06 -8.30
C ILE A 173 5.60 -14.09 -8.85
N GLN A 174 4.54 -14.38 -8.10
CA GLN A 174 3.54 -15.38 -8.49
C GLN A 174 2.20 -14.74 -8.76
N LEU A 175 1.43 -15.38 -9.64
CA LEU A 175 0.10 -14.94 -10.03
C LEU A 175 -0.87 -16.11 -9.97
N ILE A 176 -1.93 -15.98 -9.19
CA ILE A 176 -3.05 -16.91 -9.16
C ILE A 176 -4.15 -16.37 -10.08
N ASP A 177 -4.61 -17.19 -11.02
CA ASP A 177 -5.78 -16.89 -11.85
C ASP A 177 -7.07 -17.17 -11.08
N LEU A 178 -7.77 -16.10 -10.73
CA LEU A 178 -9.02 -16.10 -9.99
C LEU A 178 -10.26 -16.12 -10.89
N THR A 179 -10.12 -16.21 -12.22
CA THR A 179 -11.28 -16.14 -13.15
C THR A 179 -12.33 -17.23 -12.91
N SER A 180 -11.91 -18.40 -12.41
CA SER A 180 -12.79 -19.50 -12.02
C SER A 180 -13.09 -19.56 -10.52
N PHE A 181 -12.66 -18.56 -9.74
CA PHE A 181 -12.92 -18.53 -8.31
C PHE A 181 -14.36 -18.09 -8.03
N ASP A 182 -15.04 -18.82 -7.15
CA ASP A 182 -16.38 -18.48 -6.68
C ASP A 182 -16.59 -18.83 -5.20
N LEU A 183 -17.73 -18.39 -4.66
CA LEU A 183 -18.11 -18.53 -3.25
C LEU A 183 -18.60 -19.93 -2.85
N ASN A 184 -18.71 -20.88 -3.79
CA ASN A 184 -19.07 -22.26 -3.50
C ASN A 184 -17.84 -23.13 -3.22
N ARG A 185 -16.64 -22.62 -3.50
CA ARG A 185 -15.38 -23.31 -3.22
C ARG A 185 -15.19 -23.63 -1.74
N THR A 186 -14.30 -24.59 -1.51
CA THR A 186 -13.77 -24.96 -0.21
C THR A 186 -12.26 -25.12 -0.31
N ALA A 187 -11.57 -25.05 0.83
CA ALA A 187 -10.14 -25.34 0.90
C ALA A 187 -9.71 -26.74 0.41
N ALA A 188 -10.65 -27.67 0.21
CA ALA A 188 -10.37 -29.02 -0.30
C ALA A 188 -10.47 -29.13 -1.83
N ASP A 189 -10.97 -28.08 -2.50
CA ASP A 189 -11.03 -28.07 -3.97
C ASP A 189 -9.63 -27.96 -4.59
N PRO A 190 -9.44 -28.42 -5.84
CA PRO A 190 -8.16 -28.28 -6.52
C PRO A 190 -7.68 -26.83 -6.59
N ASP A 191 -6.36 -26.64 -6.53
CA ASP A 191 -5.72 -25.34 -6.67
C ASP A 191 -6.17 -24.61 -7.95
N LEU A 192 -6.21 -23.28 -7.86
CA LEU A 192 -6.41 -22.43 -9.02
C LEU A 192 -5.13 -22.39 -9.88
N PRO A 193 -5.24 -22.06 -11.18
CA PRO A 193 -4.06 -21.92 -12.03
C PRO A 193 -3.06 -20.93 -11.43
N LEU A 194 -1.81 -21.36 -11.31
CA LEU A 194 -0.70 -20.58 -10.75
C LEU A 194 0.36 -20.36 -11.83
N LEU A 195 0.87 -19.14 -11.92
CA LEU A 195 1.96 -18.75 -12.80
C LEU A 195 3.08 -18.12 -11.98
N THR A 196 4.27 -18.70 -12.03
CA THR A 196 5.51 -18.02 -11.62
C THR A 196 5.99 -17.17 -12.78
N LEU A 197 6.18 -15.87 -12.56
CA LEU A 197 6.69 -14.97 -13.59
C LEU A 197 8.16 -15.27 -13.85
N ALA A 198 8.49 -15.57 -15.09
CA ALA A 198 9.84 -15.97 -15.50
C ALA A 198 10.82 -14.79 -15.52
N ASP A 199 12.12 -15.12 -15.47
CA ASP A 199 13.23 -14.22 -15.78
C ASP A 199 13.40 -13.02 -14.83
N LEU A 200 12.87 -13.08 -13.60
CA LEU A 200 13.05 -12.05 -12.57
C LEU A 200 14.54 -11.74 -12.31
N ASP A 201 15.35 -12.79 -12.20
CA ASP A 201 16.81 -12.73 -12.06
C ASP A 201 17.49 -11.99 -13.22
N LYS A 202 17.05 -12.23 -14.46
CA LYS A 202 17.58 -11.58 -15.66
C LYS A 202 17.17 -10.12 -15.75
N HIS A 203 15.92 -9.81 -15.38
CA HIS A 203 15.43 -8.44 -15.36
C HIS A 203 16.17 -7.58 -14.33
N LEU A 204 16.48 -8.14 -13.14
CA LEU A 204 17.21 -7.44 -12.09
C LEU A 204 18.74 -7.58 -12.18
N GLY A 205 19.24 -8.51 -13.00
CA GLY A 205 20.65 -8.80 -13.13
C GLY A 205 21.28 -9.39 -11.86
N ARG A 206 20.49 -10.11 -11.06
CA ARG A 206 20.87 -10.65 -9.74
C ARG A 206 20.33 -12.08 -9.56
N PRO A 207 21.01 -12.95 -8.79
CA PRO A 207 20.48 -14.26 -8.45
C PRO A 207 19.18 -14.17 -7.63
N LEU A 208 18.27 -15.14 -7.80
CA LEU A 208 16.99 -15.19 -7.08
C LEU A 208 17.16 -15.24 -5.55
N GLY A 209 18.20 -15.89 -5.03
CA GLY A 209 18.45 -15.93 -3.57
C GLY A 209 19.02 -14.65 -2.96
N ILE A 210 19.05 -13.55 -3.71
CA ILE A 210 19.40 -12.18 -3.24
C ILE A 210 18.26 -11.20 -3.59
N ILE A 211 17.29 -11.63 -4.40
CA ILE A 211 16.18 -10.78 -4.80
C ILE A 211 15.10 -10.92 -3.74
N GLU A 212 14.49 -9.82 -3.31
CA GLU A 212 13.45 -9.85 -2.27
C GLU A 212 12.27 -8.99 -2.72
N PRO A 213 11.31 -9.54 -3.48
CA PRO A 213 10.08 -8.84 -3.81
C PRO A 213 9.24 -8.63 -2.56
N GLU A 214 8.90 -7.37 -2.29
CA GLU A 214 8.30 -6.93 -1.03
C GLU A 214 6.81 -6.64 -1.22
N PHE A 215 6.48 -5.46 -1.77
CA PHE A 215 5.10 -4.99 -1.89
C PHE A 215 4.55 -5.07 -3.30
N VAL A 216 3.26 -5.39 -3.40
CA VAL A 216 2.51 -5.41 -4.67
C VAL A 216 1.43 -4.34 -4.68
N ALA A 217 1.34 -3.60 -5.80
CA ALA A 217 0.19 -2.76 -6.12
C ALA A 217 -0.22 -2.95 -7.58
N ILE A 218 -1.51 -2.77 -7.88
CA ILE A 218 -2.06 -3.03 -9.21
C ILE A 218 -2.73 -1.77 -9.73
N ASP A 219 -2.50 -1.48 -11.01
CA ASP A 219 -3.13 -0.39 -11.74
C ASP A 219 -4.66 -0.46 -11.58
N PRO A 220 -5.35 0.66 -11.26
CA PRO A 220 -6.80 0.72 -11.10
C PRO A 220 -7.63 0.19 -12.28
N GLN A 221 -7.03 0.06 -13.48
CA GLN A 221 -7.67 -0.50 -14.67
C GLN A 221 -7.21 -1.93 -15.00
N SER A 222 -6.54 -2.63 -14.08
CA SER A 222 -6.00 -3.99 -14.26
C SER A 222 -5.03 -4.15 -15.44
N ARG A 223 -4.32 -3.09 -15.87
CA ARG A 223 -3.39 -3.20 -17.02
C ARG A 223 -2.05 -3.77 -16.63
N PHE A 224 -1.55 -3.42 -15.45
CA PHE A 224 -0.24 -3.85 -14.96
C PHE A 224 -0.22 -3.89 -13.43
N ALA A 225 0.74 -4.62 -12.87
CA ALA A 225 1.12 -4.55 -11.46
C ALA A 225 2.52 -3.94 -11.34
N ALA A 226 2.80 -3.29 -10.21
CA ALA A 226 4.14 -2.96 -9.78
C ALA A 226 4.48 -3.78 -8.53
N VAL A 227 5.73 -4.22 -8.44
CA VAL A 227 6.28 -4.97 -7.31
C VAL A 227 7.58 -4.31 -6.88
N THR A 228 7.72 -3.90 -5.62
CA THR A 228 9.01 -3.41 -5.11
C THR A 228 9.93 -4.57 -4.81
N CYS A 229 11.24 -4.35 -4.90
CA CYS A 229 12.23 -5.30 -4.38
C CYS A 229 13.12 -4.57 -3.38
N GLN A 230 12.95 -4.84 -2.08
CA GLN A 230 13.45 -4.01 -0.99
C GLN A 230 14.98 -3.97 -0.98
N GLU A 231 15.63 -5.13 -0.83
CA GLU A 231 17.09 -5.26 -0.78
C GLU A 231 17.81 -4.99 -2.11
N ASN A 232 17.06 -4.81 -3.21
CA ASN A 232 17.64 -4.53 -4.52
C ASN A 232 17.45 -3.10 -4.99
N ASP A 233 16.76 -2.26 -4.21
CA ASP A 233 16.39 -0.91 -4.59
C ASP A 233 15.76 -0.89 -5.98
N ALA A 234 14.70 -1.66 -6.19
CA ALA A 234 14.09 -1.79 -7.51
C ALA A 234 12.56 -1.81 -7.47
N VAL A 235 11.96 -1.50 -8.63
CA VAL A 235 10.55 -1.73 -8.91
C VAL A 235 10.41 -2.51 -10.21
N VAL A 236 9.61 -3.57 -10.18
CA VAL A 236 9.30 -4.46 -11.31
C VAL A 236 7.89 -4.16 -11.79
N LEU A 237 7.73 -3.90 -13.08
CA LEU A 237 6.42 -3.75 -13.71
C LEU A 237 6.03 -5.06 -14.41
N VAL A 238 4.86 -5.57 -14.06
CA VAL A 238 4.27 -6.78 -14.61
C VAL A 238 3.12 -6.40 -15.53
N ASN A 239 3.23 -6.74 -16.81
CA ASN A 239 2.10 -6.61 -17.72
C ASN A 239 1.03 -7.65 -17.36
N LEU A 240 -0.22 -7.22 -17.19
CA LEU A 240 -1.36 -8.12 -16.95
C LEU A 240 -2.24 -8.30 -18.19
N GLN A 241 -1.94 -7.60 -19.29
CA GLN A 241 -2.68 -7.72 -20.54
C GLN A 241 -2.16 -8.88 -21.39
N GLY A 242 -3.07 -9.75 -21.85
CA GLY A 242 -2.70 -10.95 -22.60
C GLY A 242 -2.14 -12.03 -21.67
N LYS A 243 -0.93 -12.52 -21.96
CA LYS A 243 -0.22 -13.44 -21.06
C LYS A 243 0.57 -12.62 -20.03
N PRO A 244 0.29 -12.75 -18.72
CA PRO A 244 1.04 -12.02 -17.71
C PRO A 244 2.54 -12.32 -17.76
N GLN A 245 3.36 -11.27 -17.67
CA GLN A 245 4.82 -11.38 -17.71
C GLN A 245 5.46 -10.10 -17.16
N ILE A 246 6.70 -10.21 -16.66
CA ILE A 246 7.52 -9.03 -16.34
C ILE A 246 7.76 -8.26 -17.64
N ALA A 247 7.47 -6.96 -17.61
CA ALA A 247 7.73 -6.05 -18.72
C ALA A 247 9.11 -5.39 -18.56
N ILE A 248 9.38 -4.86 -17.37
CA ILE A 248 10.63 -4.16 -17.05
C ILE A 248 10.91 -4.20 -15.54
N ALA A 249 12.18 -4.15 -15.17
CA ALA A 249 12.62 -3.81 -13.82
C ALA A 249 13.43 -2.50 -13.89
N SER A 250 13.18 -1.59 -12.96
CA SER A 250 13.82 -0.28 -12.91
C SER A 250 14.47 -0.07 -11.55
N ALA A 251 15.72 0.37 -11.56
CA ALA A 251 16.44 0.72 -10.34
C ALA A 251 15.83 1.98 -9.71
N LEU A 252 15.63 1.93 -8.40
CA LEU A 252 15.36 3.05 -7.53
C LEU A 252 16.69 3.67 -7.07
N SER A 253 16.59 4.68 -6.20
CA SER A 253 17.78 5.27 -5.60
C SER A 253 18.48 4.27 -4.70
N ILE A 254 19.80 4.28 -4.67
CA ILE A 254 20.57 3.39 -3.79
C ILE A 254 20.15 3.55 -2.32
N ASN A 255 20.05 2.42 -1.63
CA ASN A 255 19.55 2.26 -0.27
C ASN A 255 18.17 2.90 -0.04
N SER A 256 17.32 2.87 -1.05
CA SER A 256 15.92 3.27 -0.95
C SER A 256 15.15 2.42 0.05
N GLY A 257 15.36 1.10 0.10
CA GLY A 257 14.54 0.19 0.94
C GLY A 257 13.04 0.38 0.67
N PRO A 258 12.55 0.08 -0.55
CA PRO A 258 11.15 0.31 -0.91
C PRO A 258 10.19 -0.68 -0.24
N ASP A 259 9.44 -0.20 0.75
CA ASP A 259 8.57 -1.01 1.61
C ASP A 259 7.08 -0.72 1.37
N GLY A 260 6.71 0.46 0.90
CA GLY A 260 5.31 0.78 0.60
C GLY A 260 5.07 1.01 -0.89
N LEU A 261 3.90 0.64 -1.41
CA LEU A 261 3.57 0.87 -2.82
C LEU A 261 2.06 1.13 -3.04
N ASP A 262 1.75 2.09 -3.90
CA ASP A 262 0.39 2.28 -4.44
C ASP A 262 0.38 2.92 -5.83
N ILE A 263 -0.71 2.74 -6.57
CA ILE A 263 -0.87 3.21 -7.95
C ILE A 263 -2.18 3.97 -8.11
N ILE A 264 -2.13 5.14 -8.76
CA ILE A 264 -3.31 5.87 -9.20
C ILE A 264 -3.26 6.12 -10.71
N ASP A 265 -4.39 5.93 -11.38
CA ASP A 265 -4.51 6.09 -12.82
C ASP A 265 -4.88 7.52 -13.22
N ASN A 266 -5.07 7.77 -14.52
CA ASN A 266 -5.55 9.03 -15.07
C ASN A 266 -4.70 10.24 -14.67
N VAL A 267 -3.37 10.09 -14.67
CA VAL A 267 -2.42 11.15 -14.36
C VAL A 267 -1.77 11.65 -15.65
N LEU A 268 -1.90 12.95 -15.90
CA LEU A 268 -1.24 13.59 -17.05
C LEU A 268 0.28 13.46 -16.92
N HIS A 269 0.93 13.14 -18.03
CA HIS A 269 2.38 13.14 -18.07
C HIS A 269 2.89 14.57 -17.79
N PRO A 270 3.81 14.74 -16.83
CA PRO A 270 4.15 16.07 -16.30
C PRO A 270 4.78 17.00 -17.34
N ASN A 271 5.49 16.44 -18.32
CA ASN A 271 6.11 17.21 -19.41
C ASN A 271 5.39 17.04 -20.76
N ASN A 272 4.24 16.35 -20.81
CA ASN A 272 3.51 16.11 -22.06
C ASN A 272 2.01 15.95 -21.77
N PRO A 273 1.24 17.05 -21.76
CA PRO A 273 -0.17 17.02 -21.35
C PRO A 273 -1.08 16.21 -22.29
N ASN A 274 -0.59 15.73 -23.43
CA ASN A 274 -1.35 14.85 -24.33
C ASN A 274 -1.24 13.37 -23.97
N ARG A 275 -0.40 13.00 -22.99
CA ARG A 275 -0.25 11.64 -22.49
C ARG A 275 -0.89 11.51 -21.12
N ILE A 276 -1.70 10.48 -20.95
CA ILE A 276 -2.30 10.09 -19.68
C ILE A 276 -1.74 8.71 -19.33
N GLY A 277 -1.31 8.56 -18.09
CA GLY A 277 -0.77 7.31 -17.57
C GLY A 277 -1.13 7.12 -16.11
N CYS A 278 -0.28 6.40 -15.40
CA CYS A 278 -0.44 6.12 -13.98
C CYS A 278 0.70 6.76 -13.20
N LEU A 279 0.43 7.12 -11.95
CA LEU A 279 1.42 7.54 -10.99
C LEU A 279 1.55 6.44 -9.94
N ILE A 280 2.78 5.97 -9.78
CA ILE A 280 3.20 5.07 -8.72
C ILE A 280 3.81 5.91 -7.61
N ALA A 281 3.45 5.62 -6.36
CA ALA A 281 4.15 6.11 -5.19
C ALA A 281 4.78 4.95 -4.41
N ILE A 282 6.02 5.14 -3.98
CA ILE A 282 6.78 4.15 -3.22
C ILE A 282 7.21 4.78 -1.89
N ALA A 283 6.91 4.13 -0.77
CA ALA A 283 7.47 4.48 0.54
C ALA A 283 8.85 3.82 0.65
N GLU A 284 9.86 4.61 0.99
CA GLU A 284 11.27 4.20 1.01
C GLU A 284 11.80 4.28 2.44
N GLU A 285 11.77 3.15 3.15
CA GLU A 285 12.10 2.99 4.57
C GLU A 285 13.57 3.27 4.82
N GLY A 286 14.43 2.95 3.85
CA GLY A 286 15.81 3.39 3.73
C GLY A 286 16.81 2.52 4.47
N ASN A 287 17.81 2.05 3.72
CA ASN A 287 18.88 1.20 4.21
C ASN A 287 20.17 1.96 4.53
N PHE A 288 21.00 1.38 5.39
CA PHE A 288 22.35 1.87 5.66
C PHE A 288 23.35 1.23 4.70
N ASP A 289 24.20 2.03 4.06
CA ASP A 289 25.36 1.49 3.36
C ASP A 289 26.43 0.98 4.35
N LYS A 290 27.46 0.31 3.82
CA LYS A 290 28.60 -0.21 4.60
C LYS A 290 29.42 0.88 5.31
N LEU A 291 29.21 2.15 4.97
CA LEU A 291 29.86 3.31 5.58
C LEU A 291 28.95 3.98 6.64
N GLY A 292 27.72 3.48 6.82
CA GLY A 292 26.73 4.01 7.75
C GLY A 292 25.93 5.20 7.21
N ASN A 293 25.96 5.48 5.90
CA ASN A 293 25.10 6.48 5.29
C ASN A 293 23.69 5.90 5.06
N LEU A 294 22.68 6.61 5.54
CA LEU A 294 21.27 6.24 5.38
C LEU A 294 20.71 6.79 4.06
N GLY A 295 20.18 5.91 3.22
CA GLY A 295 19.32 6.28 2.09
C GLY A 295 17.84 6.39 2.48
N GLY A 296 16.96 6.43 1.47
CA GLY A 296 15.51 6.45 1.69
C GLY A 296 15.00 7.62 2.53
N GLN A 297 14.09 7.32 3.45
CA GLN A 297 13.33 8.26 4.28
C GLN A 297 12.39 9.13 3.44
N SER A 298 11.83 8.54 2.39
CA SER A 298 11.15 9.31 1.36
C SER A 298 9.92 8.63 0.78
N CYS A 299 9.14 9.42 0.04
CA CYS A 299 8.11 8.93 -0.87
C CYS A 299 8.54 9.24 -2.31
N GLN A 300 8.78 8.22 -3.13
CA GLN A 300 9.19 8.35 -4.52
C GLN A 300 7.97 8.30 -5.44
N LEU A 301 7.83 9.30 -6.31
CA LEU A 301 6.77 9.40 -7.32
C LEU A 301 7.32 9.07 -8.72
N ILE A 302 6.69 8.13 -9.41
CA ILE A 302 7.10 7.63 -10.72
C ILE A 302 5.88 7.61 -11.65
N TRP A 303 6.00 8.19 -12.83
CA TRP A 303 4.95 8.11 -13.85
C TRP A 303 5.22 6.98 -14.84
N VAL A 304 4.19 6.22 -15.18
CA VAL A 304 4.26 5.07 -16.08
C VAL A 304 3.22 5.20 -17.18
N ASP A 305 3.59 4.83 -18.42
CA ASP A 305 2.64 4.65 -19.52
C ASP A 305 2.11 3.21 -19.51
N PRO A 306 0.86 2.98 -19.08
CA PRO A 306 0.30 1.63 -18.99
C PRO A 306 0.14 0.95 -20.34
N ASN A 307 0.16 1.71 -21.45
CA ASN A 307 0.04 1.16 -22.80
C ASN A 307 1.41 0.81 -23.41
N ASN A 308 2.52 1.13 -22.71
CA ASN A 308 3.86 0.90 -23.21
C ASN A 308 4.87 0.68 -22.07
N LEU A 309 4.67 -0.41 -21.33
CA LEU A 309 5.47 -0.77 -20.15
C LEU A 309 6.94 -1.14 -20.46
N ASN A 310 7.28 -1.33 -21.74
CA ASN A 310 8.64 -1.64 -22.15
C ASN A 310 9.54 -0.38 -22.23
N HIS A 311 8.98 0.81 -22.04
CA HIS A 311 9.77 2.03 -21.87
C HIS A 311 10.01 2.31 -20.40
N ASP A 312 11.17 2.89 -20.10
CA ASP A 312 11.53 3.27 -18.73
C ASP A 312 10.47 4.18 -18.09
N PRO A 313 10.08 3.88 -16.84
CA PRO A 313 9.29 4.79 -16.03
C PRO A 313 9.93 6.17 -15.90
N VAL A 314 9.10 7.21 -15.77
CA VAL A 314 9.58 8.59 -15.60
C VAL A 314 9.59 8.94 -14.11
N PHE A 315 10.77 8.96 -13.52
CA PHE A 315 10.97 9.38 -12.12
C PHE A 315 10.73 10.89 -11.98
N LEU A 316 9.78 11.26 -11.11
CA LEU A 316 9.30 12.65 -11.01
C LEU A 316 9.88 13.40 -9.82
N LYS A 317 9.58 12.89 -8.62
CA LYS A 317 9.94 13.55 -7.37
C LYS A 317 10.17 12.52 -6.28
N ARG A 318 11.23 12.73 -5.52
CA ARG A 318 11.50 12.05 -4.26
C ARG A 318 11.26 13.02 -3.12
N ILE A 319 10.27 12.75 -2.29
CA ILE A 319 9.85 13.63 -1.19
C ILE A 319 10.54 13.14 0.08
N ASP A 320 11.49 13.90 0.62
CA ASP A 320 12.06 13.63 1.95
C ASP A 320 11.03 14.01 3.02
N ILE A 321 10.52 13.02 3.75
CA ILE A 321 9.43 13.23 4.71
C ILE A 321 9.91 13.75 6.07
N ARG A 322 11.22 13.65 6.36
CA ARG A 322 11.77 13.88 7.70
C ARG A 322 11.58 15.32 8.19
N PRO A 323 11.80 16.36 7.36
CA PRO A 323 11.57 17.75 7.77
C PRO A 323 10.09 18.02 8.09
N ASP A 324 9.18 17.40 7.35
CA ASP A 324 7.73 17.59 7.49
C ASP A 324 7.18 16.87 8.74
N ILE A 325 7.79 15.75 9.13
CA ILE A 325 7.51 15.10 10.42
C ILE A 325 8.08 15.92 11.59
N SER A 326 9.30 16.46 11.45
CA SER A 326 9.88 17.31 12.49
C SER A 326 10.94 18.27 11.97
N ALA A 327 10.57 19.54 11.85
CA ALA A 327 11.51 20.63 11.57
C ALA A 327 12.63 20.76 12.62
N LYS A 328 12.39 20.32 13.87
CA LYS A 328 13.41 20.30 14.95
C LYS A 328 14.42 19.17 14.81
N LYS A 329 14.04 18.07 14.14
CA LYS A 329 14.88 16.89 13.92
C LYS A 329 14.76 16.44 12.45
N PRO A 330 15.17 17.28 11.49
CA PRO A 330 14.85 17.11 10.07
C PRO A 330 15.66 16.00 9.39
N THR A 331 16.62 15.39 10.09
CA THR A 331 17.46 14.29 9.59
C THR A 331 17.23 12.98 10.36
N LYS A 332 16.38 12.98 11.40
CA LYS A 332 16.10 11.77 12.18
C LYS A 332 15.41 10.74 11.28
N ARG A 333 15.84 9.48 11.34
CA ARG A 333 15.20 8.32 10.68
C ARG A 333 13.70 8.24 11.07
N ARG A 334 12.87 7.92 10.08
CA ARG A 334 11.40 7.91 10.11
C ARG A 334 10.78 6.64 9.57
N GLU A 335 11.47 5.90 8.70
CA GLU A 335 11.02 4.56 8.25
C GLU A 335 9.60 4.60 7.67
N PRO A 336 9.40 5.19 6.47
CA PRO A 336 8.09 5.12 5.82
C PRO A 336 7.82 3.74 5.21
N GLU A 337 6.82 3.04 5.76
CA GLU A 337 6.50 1.63 5.43
C GLU A 337 5.31 1.49 4.49
N ALA A 338 4.37 2.43 4.51
CA ALA A 338 3.23 2.37 3.60
C ALA A 338 2.89 3.71 2.98
N VAL A 339 2.38 3.64 1.75
CA VAL A 339 1.81 4.77 1.05
C VAL A 339 0.49 4.38 0.41
N LYS A 340 -0.47 5.30 0.44
CA LYS A 340 -1.70 5.21 -0.35
C LYS A 340 -1.99 6.50 -1.09
N LEU A 341 -2.47 6.37 -2.31
CA LEU A 341 -2.84 7.44 -3.21
C LEU A 341 -4.36 7.54 -3.31
N ALA A 342 -4.88 8.77 -3.33
CA ALA A 342 -6.30 8.99 -3.55
C ALA A 342 -6.59 10.30 -4.27
N ARG A 343 -7.74 10.35 -4.93
CA ARG A 343 -8.34 11.61 -5.36
C ARG A 343 -9.23 12.17 -4.25
N LEU A 344 -9.30 13.50 -4.12
CA LEU A 344 -10.29 14.22 -3.33
C LEU A 344 -10.80 15.38 -4.19
N GLY A 345 -11.95 15.21 -4.82
CA GLY A 345 -12.40 16.05 -5.93
C GLY A 345 -11.35 16.06 -7.05
N SER A 346 -10.87 17.26 -7.42
CA SER A 346 -9.81 17.43 -8.42
C SER A 346 -8.39 17.26 -7.86
N ARG A 347 -8.24 17.09 -6.54
CA ARG A 347 -6.95 16.95 -5.88
C ARG A 347 -6.49 15.50 -5.90
N MET A 348 -5.19 15.30 -6.02
CA MET A 348 -4.55 14.01 -5.74
C MET A 348 -3.74 14.14 -4.47
N ILE A 349 -3.84 13.16 -3.57
CA ILE A 349 -3.08 13.11 -2.33
C ILE A 349 -2.24 11.84 -2.23
N ALA A 350 -1.12 11.95 -1.52
CA ALA A 350 -0.38 10.81 -0.98
C ALA A 350 -0.48 10.84 0.54
N VAL A 351 -0.82 9.70 1.13
CA VAL A 351 -0.80 9.46 2.59
C VAL A 351 0.31 8.46 2.84
N VAL A 352 1.30 8.84 3.66
CA VAL A 352 2.47 8.00 3.96
C VAL A 352 2.46 7.70 5.45
N ALA A 353 2.49 6.42 5.82
CA ALA A 353 2.73 5.96 7.17
C ALA A 353 4.23 5.97 7.46
N ALA A 354 4.63 6.54 8.60
CA ALA A 354 6.02 6.60 9.01
C ALA A 354 6.19 5.95 10.38
N GLU A 355 6.79 4.77 10.38
CA GLU A 355 6.92 3.86 11.52
C GLU A 355 7.59 4.57 12.71
N ARG A 356 8.77 5.16 12.51
CA ARG A 356 9.49 5.91 13.57
C ARG A 356 9.11 7.38 13.67
N GLY A 357 8.09 7.75 12.92
CA GLY A 357 7.38 9.02 13.04
C GLY A 357 6.17 8.94 13.97
N ASP A 358 5.63 7.74 14.21
CA ASP A 358 4.36 7.47 14.90
C ASP A 358 3.23 8.34 14.28
N CYS A 359 3.25 8.46 12.95
CA CYS A 359 2.41 9.42 12.24
C CYS A 359 2.08 9.01 10.81
N LEU A 360 0.96 9.55 10.31
CA LEU A 360 0.72 9.71 8.89
C LEU A 360 1.12 11.11 8.44
N VAL A 361 1.78 11.23 7.30
CA VAL A 361 2.00 12.51 6.60
C VAL A 361 1.21 12.55 5.30
N VAL A 362 0.57 13.69 5.04
CA VAL A 362 -0.31 13.88 3.88
C VAL A 362 0.27 14.95 2.97
N TYR A 363 0.37 14.65 1.69
CA TYR A 363 0.82 15.57 0.64
C TYR A 363 -0.27 15.77 -0.41
N ASP A 364 -0.44 16.99 -0.90
CA ASP A 364 -1.11 17.26 -2.17
C ASP A 364 -0.09 17.03 -3.29
N ILE A 365 -0.35 16.01 -4.10
CA ILE A 365 0.47 15.58 -5.25
C ILE A 365 -0.23 15.88 -6.58
N THR A 366 -1.23 16.77 -6.59
CA THR A 366 -1.95 17.17 -7.81
C THR A 366 -0.98 17.62 -8.91
N ASN A 367 0.08 18.33 -8.52
CA ASN A 367 1.27 18.51 -9.35
C ASN A 367 2.40 17.58 -8.83
N PRO A 368 2.63 16.41 -9.44
CA PRO A 368 3.60 15.44 -8.93
C PRO A 368 5.06 15.90 -9.07
N LEU A 369 5.34 16.98 -9.82
CA LEU A 369 6.66 17.61 -9.86
C LEU A 369 6.92 18.54 -8.68
N ALA A 370 5.86 19.05 -8.06
CA ALA A 370 5.93 19.93 -6.90
C ALA A 370 4.88 19.55 -5.83
N PRO A 371 5.03 18.37 -5.18
CA PRO A 371 4.21 17.99 -4.04
C PRO A 371 4.24 19.04 -2.94
N VAL A 372 3.11 19.22 -2.26
CA VAL A 372 2.94 20.18 -1.16
C VAL A 372 2.55 19.43 0.09
N PHE A 373 3.33 19.56 1.17
CA PHE A 373 2.96 19.03 2.48
C PHE A 373 1.68 19.71 2.98
N ILE A 374 0.71 18.90 3.43
CA ILE A 374 -0.57 19.37 3.96
C ILE A 374 -0.55 19.32 5.48
N ALA A 375 -0.38 18.12 6.05
CA ALA A 375 -0.45 17.92 7.49
C ALA A 375 0.19 16.60 7.91
N LYS A 376 0.51 16.53 9.21
CA LYS A 376 0.87 15.32 9.93
C LYS A 376 -0.29 14.95 10.87
N ALA A 377 -0.71 13.70 10.88
CA ALA A 377 -1.62 13.14 11.87
C ALA A 377 -0.86 12.19 12.79
N GLU A 378 -1.03 12.33 14.09
CA GLU A 378 -0.51 11.37 15.06
C GLU A 378 -1.39 10.12 15.04
N VAL A 379 -0.75 8.96 15.04
CA VAL A 379 -1.37 7.64 15.09
C VAL A 379 -0.71 6.84 16.21
N GLY A 380 -1.00 5.55 16.30
CA GLY A 380 -0.26 4.64 17.15
C GLY A 380 1.23 4.61 16.83
N ASP A 381 1.97 3.94 17.70
CA ASP A 381 3.40 3.75 17.49
C ASP A 381 3.62 2.92 16.21
N ARG A 382 4.73 3.08 15.50
CA ARG A 382 5.15 2.15 14.43
C ARG A 382 4.06 1.71 13.41
N PRO A 383 3.38 2.65 12.72
CA PRO A 383 2.41 2.27 11.70
C PRO A 383 3.07 1.54 10.52
N GLU A 384 2.56 0.35 10.20
CA GLU A 384 3.00 -0.53 9.12
C GLU A 384 1.99 -0.49 7.96
N GLY A 385 0.89 -1.25 8.06
CA GLY A 385 -0.14 -1.31 7.04
C GLY A 385 -0.98 -0.04 6.94
N LEU A 386 -1.42 0.30 5.72
CA LEU A 386 -2.27 1.45 5.44
C LEU A 386 -3.32 1.12 4.37
N THR A 387 -4.58 1.41 4.65
CA THR A 387 -5.68 1.34 3.66
C THR A 387 -6.55 2.60 3.72
N LEU A 388 -7.29 2.87 2.64
CA LEU A 388 -8.17 4.04 2.53
C LEU A 388 -9.63 3.60 2.35
N HIS A 389 -10.49 4.04 3.27
CA HIS A 389 -11.93 3.93 3.16
C HIS A 389 -12.52 5.24 2.63
N ARG A 390 -12.90 5.27 1.35
CA ARG A 390 -13.59 6.42 0.76
C ARG A 390 -15.02 6.58 1.30
N ILE A 391 -15.32 7.76 1.85
CA ILE A 391 -16.67 8.11 2.34
C ILE A 391 -17.48 8.78 1.22
N ASN A 392 -16.88 9.74 0.53
CA ASN A 392 -17.46 10.41 -0.64
C ASN A 392 -16.33 11.02 -1.50
N ASP A 393 -16.68 11.81 -2.52
CA ASP A 393 -15.70 12.39 -3.45
C ASP A 393 -14.70 13.35 -2.80
N HIS A 394 -15.04 13.90 -1.64
CA HIS A 394 -14.26 14.92 -0.94
C HIS A 394 -13.81 14.47 0.46
N SER A 395 -14.07 13.22 0.86
CA SER A 395 -13.71 12.73 2.19
C SER A 395 -13.40 11.24 2.18
N LEU A 396 -12.35 10.87 2.89
CA LEU A 396 -11.94 9.49 3.12
C LEU A 396 -11.40 9.33 4.54
N ILE A 397 -11.23 8.07 4.95
CA ILE A 397 -10.60 7.70 6.20
C ILE A 397 -9.38 6.85 5.86
N ALA A 398 -8.20 7.33 6.25
CA ALA A 398 -6.99 6.53 6.30
C ALA A 398 -7.03 5.67 7.57
N ILE A 399 -6.79 4.37 7.40
CA ILE A 399 -6.79 3.39 8.49
C ILE A 399 -5.42 2.71 8.46
N THR A 400 -4.71 2.74 9.58
CA THR A 400 -3.38 2.16 9.68
C THR A 400 -3.27 1.23 10.88
N GLY A 401 -2.56 0.13 10.68
CA GLY A 401 -2.23 -0.87 11.70
C GLY A 401 -0.78 -0.72 12.19
N ASP A 402 -0.51 -1.22 13.39
CA ASP A 402 0.79 -1.23 14.06
C ASP A 402 1.04 -2.60 14.72
N GLU A 403 2.27 -3.12 14.55
CA GLU A 403 2.77 -4.40 15.07
C GLU A 403 2.97 -4.40 16.61
N GLY A 404 2.95 -3.26 17.30
CA GLY A 404 2.94 -3.18 18.76
C GLY A 404 4.20 -3.72 19.43
N LYS A 405 5.37 -3.66 18.78
CA LYS A 405 6.67 -4.18 19.27
C LYS A 405 7.03 -3.83 20.73
N TYR A 406 6.49 -2.74 21.29
CA TYR A 406 6.71 -2.29 22.66
C TYR A 406 5.44 -2.13 23.52
N GLY A 407 4.29 -2.61 23.06
CA GLY A 407 2.98 -2.38 23.71
C GLY A 407 1.83 -3.15 23.05
N PRO A 408 0.57 -2.87 23.38
CA PRO A 408 -0.53 -3.40 22.56
C PRO A 408 -0.49 -2.71 21.19
N GLY A 409 -0.44 -3.49 20.11
CA GLY A 409 -0.62 -2.98 18.75
C GLY A 409 -1.91 -2.18 18.61
N THR A 410 -1.97 -1.31 17.62
CA THR A 410 -3.06 -0.34 17.50
C THR A 410 -3.64 -0.28 16.09
N ILE A 411 -4.87 0.22 16.00
CA ILE A 411 -5.47 0.63 14.73
C ILE A 411 -5.88 2.09 14.86
N SER A 412 -5.37 2.92 13.96
CA SER A 412 -5.64 4.36 13.95
C SER A 412 -6.47 4.78 12.75
N PHE A 413 -7.42 5.67 12.98
CA PHE A 413 -8.37 6.18 12.00
C PHE A 413 -8.17 7.69 11.85
N VAL A 414 -7.86 8.15 10.64
CA VAL A 414 -7.61 9.56 10.32
C VAL A 414 -8.52 9.98 9.18
N ARG A 415 -9.38 10.97 9.41
CA ARG A 415 -10.20 11.58 8.37
C ARG A 415 -9.38 12.56 7.55
N ILE A 416 -9.48 12.47 6.23
CA ILE A 416 -8.90 13.44 5.29
C ILE A 416 -10.03 13.97 4.43
N SER A 417 -10.23 15.28 4.42
CA SER A 417 -11.32 15.92 3.66
C SER A 417 -10.84 17.13 2.88
N ALA A 418 -11.35 17.32 1.66
CA ALA A 418 -11.16 18.54 0.89
C ALA A 418 -12.44 19.38 0.98
N ASN A 419 -12.33 20.67 1.31
CA ASN A 419 -13.51 21.54 1.24
C ASN A 419 -14.00 21.64 -0.22
N PRO A 420 -15.30 21.44 -0.50
CA PRO A 420 -15.84 21.47 -1.85
C PRO A 420 -15.72 22.84 -2.53
#